data_AF-A0A959LRJ6-F1
#
_entry.id   AF-A0A959LRJ6-F1
#
_cell.length_a   1.000
_cell.length_b   1.000
_cell.length_c   1.000
_cell.angle_alpha   90.00
_cell.angle_beta   90.00
_cell.angle_gamma   90.00
#
_symmetry.space_group_name_H-M   'P 1'
#
loop_
_entity.id
_entity.type
_entity.pdbx_description
1 polymer ?
#
loop_
_entity_poly.entity_id
_entity_poly.type
_entity_poly.pdbx_seq_one_letter_code
_entity_poly.pdbx_strand_id
1 'polypeptide(L)'
;MKQMLLMFLLLPALAMAQDKQEKKHKDWDGWMIKDCQNFAISELTAKDGEAYKEIGADYINENTKVIYISRQPYLKDKEILDTLNGYAIKFIDVDSNYKWLAKEIKEGAAVYYMTNLHMDANVSDIYIFPITIKTGMFGAKKEYATKSVRLKFFYNYDPPKFEYKGLEVVDL
;
A
#
# COMPACT_ATOMS: atom_id res chain seq x y z
N MET A 1 20.63 -15.68 -48.08
CA MET A 1 19.17 -15.97 -48.03
C MET A 1 18.74 -16.88 -46.87
N LYS A 2 19.44 -18.00 -46.58
CA LYS A 2 19.03 -18.91 -45.47
C LYS A 2 19.15 -18.29 -44.07
N GLN A 3 20.09 -17.37 -43.84
CA GLN A 3 20.27 -16.71 -42.54
C GLN A 3 19.20 -15.65 -42.23
N MET A 4 18.67 -14.94 -43.24
CA MET A 4 17.57 -13.98 -43.03
C MET A 4 16.26 -14.66 -42.63
N LEU A 5 15.99 -15.86 -43.16
CA LEU A 5 14.78 -16.60 -42.82
C LEU A 5 14.76 -17.01 -41.34
N LEU A 6 15.94 -17.35 -40.77
CA LEU A 6 16.06 -17.72 -39.37
C LEU A 6 15.79 -16.54 -38.43
N MET A 7 16.24 -15.34 -38.78
CA MET A 7 15.97 -14.10 -38.01
C MET A 7 14.47 -13.77 -37.99
N PHE A 8 13.79 -13.86 -39.13
CA PHE A 8 12.34 -13.62 -39.21
C PHE A 8 11.50 -14.67 -38.45
N LEU A 9 11.99 -15.90 -38.34
CA LEU A 9 11.35 -16.95 -37.55
C LEU A 9 11.55 -16.78 -36.03
N LEU A 10 12.65 -16.16 -35.59
CA LEU A 10 12.99 -16.00 -34.18
C LEU A 10 12.46 -14.68 -33.57
N LEU A 11 12.21 -13.65 -34.39
CA LEU A 11 11.65 -12.36 -33.95
C LEU A 11 10.31 -12.46 -33.18
N PRO A 12 9.32 -13.28 -33.61
CA PRO A 12 8.07 -13.45 -32.88
C PRO A 12 8.26 -14.14 -31.52
N ALA A 13 9.19 -15.11 -31.45
CA ALA A 13 9.49 -15.83 -30.22
C ALA A 13 10.19 -14.93 -29.19
N LEU A 14 11.06 -14.03 -29.64
CA LEU A 14 11.72 -13.02 -28.79
C LEU A 14 10.73 -11.97 -28.28
N ALA A 15 9.84 -11.47 -29.15
CA ALA A 15 8.80 -10.50 -28.77
C ALA A 15 7.80 -11.09 -27.74
N MET A 16 7.40 -12.36 -27.91
CA MET A 16 6.50 -13.03 -26.96
C MET A 16 7.20 -13.51 -25.67
N ALA A 17 8.52 -13.69 -25.68
CA ALA A 17 9.28 -14.06 -24.48
C ALA A 17 9.49 -12.86 -23.54
N GLN A 18 9.77 -11.67 -24.09
CA GLN A 18 9.91 -10.45 -23.30
C GLN A 18 8.61 -10.12 -22.54
N ASP A 19 7.48 -10.16 -23.24
CA ASP A 19 6.18 -9.81 -22.65
C ASP A 19 5.73 -10.82 -21.58
N LYS A 20 6.22 -12.07 -21.63
CA LYS A 20 5.92 -13.11 -20.62
C LYS A 20 6.82 -13.04 -19.39
N GLN A 21 8.10 -12.69 -19.54
CA GLN A 21 9.00 -12.51 -18.39
C GLN A 21 8.66 -11.25 -17.61
N GLU A 22 8.39 -10.14 -18.30
CA GLU A 22 8.07 -8.87 -17.64
C GLU A 22 6.75 -8.93 -16.85
N LYS A 23 5.74 -9.64 -17.39
CA LYS A 23 4.48 -9.90 -16.69
C LYS A 23 4.65 -10.85 -15.50
N LYS A 24 5.43 -11.93 -15.64
CA LYS A 24 5.65 -12.89 -14.54
C LYS A 24 6.34 -12.25 -13.32
N HIS A 25 7.35 -11.43 -13.52
CA HIS A 25 8.03 -10.74 -12.41
C HIS A 25 7.09 -9.72 -11.74
N LYS A 26 6.38 -8.91 -12.53
CA LYS A 26 5.40 -7.96 -11.97
C LYS A 26 4.27 -8.62 -11.18
N ASP A 27 3.72 -9.72 -11.69
CA ASP A 27 2.60 -10.41 -11.03
C ASP A 27 3.05 -11.14 -9.75
N TRP A 28 4.27 -11.69 -9.73
CA TRP A 28 4.82 -12.38 -8.56
C TRP A 28 5.19 -11.40 -7.43
N ASP A 29 5.81 -10.27 -7.77
CA ASP A 29 6.11 -9.20 -6.82
C ASP A 29 4.81 -8.58 -6.25
N GLY A 30 3.79 -8.42 -7.09
CA GLY A 30 2.48 -7.86 -6.71
C GLY A 30 1.73 -8.68 -5.66
N TRP A 31 1.71 -10.02 -5.79
CA TRP A 31 1.10 -10.89 -4.78
C TRP A 31 1.79 -10.74 -3.42
N MET A 32 3.11 -10.76 -3.38
CA MET A 32 3.85 -10.79 -2.12
C MET A 32 3.78 -9.44 -1.39
N ILE A 33 3.77 -8.33 -2.13
CA ILE A 33 3.59 -6.99 -1.56
C ILE A 33 2.18 -6.81 -0.99
N LYS A 34 1.17 -7.38 -1.65
CA LYS A 34 -0.21 -7.39 -1.14
C LYS A 34 -0.28 -8.02 0.26
N ASP A 35 0.45 -9.10 0.52
CA ASP A 35 0.43 -9.74 1.84
C ASP A 35 1.04 -8.84 2.92
N CYS A 36 2.17 -8.16 2.62
CA CYS A 36 2.73 -7.13 3.50
C CYS A 36 1.72 -5.99 3.76
N GLN A 37 1.03 -5.54 2.71
CA GLN A 37 0.05 -4.46 2.81
C GLN A 37 -1.15 -4.89 3.67
N ASN A 38 -1.69 -6.08 3.46
CA ASN A 38 -2.75 -6.63 4.31
C ASN A 38 -2.32 -6.73 5.77
N PHE A 39 -1.08 -7.17 6.02
CA PHE A 39 -0.51 -7.18 7.38
C PHE A 39 -0.45 -5.77 7.97
N ALA A 40 0.04 -4.79 7.22
CA ALA A 40 0.12 -3.41 7.65
C ALA A 40 -1.26 -2.82 8.00
N ILE A 41 -2.30 -3.14 7.22
CA ILE A 41 -3.68 -2.74 7.50
C ILE A 41 -4.21 -3.45 8.73
N SER A 42 -3.88 -4.73 8.91
CA SER A 42 -4.24 -5.48 10.12
C SER A 42 -3.64 -4.84 11.37
N GLU A 43 -2.34 -4.57 11.37
CA GLU A 43 -1.64 -3.90 12.48
C GLU A 43 -2.18 -2.50 12.76
N LEU A 44 -2.57 -1.77 11.71
CA LEU A 44 -3.14 -0.42 11.82
C LEU A 44 -4.56 -0.42 12.39
N THR A 45 -5.32 -1.49 12.21
CA THR A 45 -6.76 -1.54 12.54
C THR A 45 -7.09 -2.38 13.77
N ALA A 46 -6.18 -3.28 14.17
CA ALA A 46 -6.33 -4.07 15.39
C ALA A 46 -5.94 -3.22 16.61
N LYS A 47 -6.81 -3.12 17.62
CA LYS A 47 -6.57 -2.26 18.80
C LYS A 47 -5.32 -2.65 19.60
N ASP A 48 -4.92 -3.91 19.51
CA ASP A 48 -3.72 -4.48 20.11
C ASP A 48 -2.49 -4.43 19.18
N GLY A 49 -2.68 -4.10 17.90
CA GLY A 49 -1.60 -3.92 16.92
C GLY A 49 -0.68 -2.75 17.29
N GLU A 50 0.61 -2.89 16.97
CA GLU A 50 1.60 -1.88 17.33
C GLU A 50 1.41 -0.60 16.52
N ALA A 51 1.12 -0.72 15.22
CA ALA A 51 0.84 0.44 14.37
C ALA A 51 -0.41 1.20 14.84
N TYR A 52 -1.45 0.49 15.28
CA TYR A 52 -2.62 1.12 15.89
C TYR A 52 -2.23 1.93 17.13
N LYS A 53 -1.47 1.35 18.05
CA LYS A 53 -1.06 2.05 19.29
C LYS A 53 -0.20 3.27 19.00
N GLU A 54 0.67 3.21 18.00
CA GLU A 54 1.63 4.27 17.72
C GLU A 54 1.04 5.44 16.91
N ILE A 55 0.18 5.15 15.93
CA ILE A 55 -0.38 6.17 15.02
C ILE A 55 -1.86 5.96 14.67
N GLY A 56 -2.46 4.81 14.98
CA GLY A 56 -3.86 4.52 14.64
C GLY A 56 -4.85 5.14 15.63
N ALA A 57 -4.55 5.03 16.93
CA ALA A 57 -5.45 5.40 18.02
C ALA A 57 -5.86 6.88 18.02
N ASP A 58 -5.01 7.76 17.47
CA ASP A 58 -5.30 9.19 17.36
C ASP A 58 -6.29 9.54 16.24
N TYR A 59 -6.50 8.62 15.28
CA TYR A 59 -7.27 8.88 14.06
C TYR A 59 -8.44 7.91 13.88
N ILE A 60 -8.41 6.74 14.52
CA ILE A 60 -9.48 5.75 14.54
C ILE A 60 -10.18 5.86 15.89
N ASN A 61 -11.44 6.31 15.87
CA ASN A 61 -12.27 6.44 17.06
C ASN A 61 -13.53 5.58 16.95
N GLU A 62 -14.38 5.63 17.97
CA GLU A 62 -15.63 4.86 18.05
C GLU A 62 -16.63 5.12 16.90
N ASN A 63 -16.53 6.27 16.24
CA ASN A 63 -17.37 6.62 15.09
C ASN A 63 -16.74 6.20 13.75
N THR A 64 -15.49 5.75 13.75
CA THR A 64 -14.80 5.34 12.53
C THR A 64 -15.41 4.07 11.96
N LYS A 65 -16.00 4.20 10.76
CA LYS A 65 -16.57 3.08 10.00
C LYS A 65 -15.79 2.75 8.74
N VAL A 66 -15.06 3.73 8.22
CA VAL A 66 -14.34 3.63 6.95
C VAL A 66 -12.91 4.11 7.15
N ILE A 67 -11.97 3.35 6.62
CA ILE A 67 -10.56 3.70 6.59
C ILE A 67 -10.15 3.78 5.12
N TYR A 68 -9.76 4.98 4.70
CA TYR A 68 -9.25 5.25 3.37
C TYR A 68 -7.74 5.10 3.35
N ILE A 69 -7.23 4.37 2.37
CA ILE A 69 -5.80 4.14 2.18
C ILE A 69 -5.41 4.62 0.79
N SER A 70 -4.28 5.30 0.66
CA SER A 70 -3.78 5.75 -0.63
C SER A 70 -3.62 4.58 -1.60
N ARG A 71 -4.26 4.64 -2.77
CA ARG A 71 -4.14 3.64 -3.82
C ARG A 71 -2.71 3.64 -4.38
N GLN A 72 -2.13 2.46 -4.46
CA GLN A 72 -0.83 2.24 -5.08
C GLN A 72 -1.02 1.71 -6.51
N PRO A 73 -0.35 2.26 -7.55
CA PRO A 73 -0.57 1.86 -8.95
C PRO A 73 -0.29 0.38 -9.25
N TYR A 74 0.55 -0.26 -8.43
CA TYR A 74 0.96 -1.65 -8.59
C TYR A 74 0.03 -2.65 -7.90
N LEU A 75 -0.90 -2.20 -7.06
CA LEU A 75 -1.88 -3.07 -6.42
C LEU A 75 -3.22 -2.96 -7.14
N LYS A 76 -3.76 -4.09 -7.58
CA LYS A 76 -5.09 -4.11 -8.20
C LYS A 76 -6.13 -4.03 -7.08
N ASP A 77 -7.16 -3.20 -7.26
CA ASP A 77 -8.20 -2.97 -6.25
C ASP A 77 -8.87 -4.26 -5.72
N LYS A 78 -8.94 -5.33 -6.54
CA LYS A 78 -9.55 -6.62 -6.16
C LYS A 78 -8.68 -7.47 -5.24
N GLU A 79 -7.48 -7.03 -4.92
CA GLU A 79 -6.48 -7.84 -4.22
C GLU A 79 -6.39 -7.50 -2.73
N ILE A 80 -7.05 -6.46 -2.25
CA ILE A 80 -6.97 -6.03 -0.86
C ILE A 80 -8.30 -6.28 -0.13
N LEU A 81 -8.25 -6.49 1.18
CA LEU A 81 -9.43 -6.76 2.01
C LEU A 81 -10.40 -5.56 1.98
N ASP A 82 -11.66 -5.79 1.62
CA ASP A 82 -12.70 -4.76 1.62
C ASP A 82 -13.19 -4.40 3.04
N THR A 83 -12.96 -5.27 4.02
CA THR A 83 -13.35 -5.09 5.42
C THR A 83 -12.36 -5.78 6.35
N LEU A 84 -11.95 -5.11 7.43
CA LEU A 84 -11.05 -5.66 8.44
C LEU A 84 -11.33 -5.04 9.81
N ASN A 85 -11.34 -5.87 10.87
CA ASN A 85 -11.56 -5.43 12.26
C ASN A 85 -12.81 -4.55 12.47
N GLY A 86 -13.85 -4.75 11.66
CA GLY A 86 -15.11 -3.99 11.71
C GLY A 86 -15.14 -2.70 10.88
N TYR A 87 -14.04 -2.34 10.21
CA TYR A 87 -13.95 -1.16 9.35
C TYR A 87 -14.04 -1.55 7.87
N ALA A 88 -14.73 -0.74 7.07
CA ALA A 88 -14.66 -0.81 5.62
C ALA A 88 -13.33 -0.19 5.16
N ILE A 89 -12.53 -0.95 4.41
CA ILE A 89 -11.24 -0.48 3.90
C ILE A 89 -11.41 -0.07 2.45
N LYS A 90 -11.01 1.16 2.10
CA LYS A 90 -11.18 1.70 0.74
C LYS A 90 -9.89 2.28 0.21
N PHE A 91 -9.50 1.87 -0.99
CA PHE A 91 -8.35 2.42 -1.69
C PHE A 91 -8.75 3.60 -2.56
N ILE A 92 -8.07 4.73 -2.40
CA ILE A 92 -8.39 5.96 -3.11
C ILE A 92 -7.13 6.73 -3.49
N ASP A 93 -7.19 7.40 -4.64
CA ASP A 93 -6.24 8.47 -4.93
C ASP A 93 -6.55 9.67 -4.02
N VAL A 94 -5.79 9.81 -2.94
CA VAL A 94 -5.95 10.87 -1.95
C VAL A 94 -5.75 12.25 -2.57
N ASP A 95 -4.80 12.38 -3.50
CA ASP A 95 -4.41 13.67 -4.08
C ASP A 95 -5.49 14.24 -5.00
N SER A 96 -6.18 13.36 -5.72
CA SER A 96 -7.33 13.76 -6.54
C SER A 96 -8.61 14.00 -5.73
N ASN A 97 -8.72 13.43 -4.53
CA ASN A 97 -9.99 13.38 -3.77
C ASN A 97 -9.97 14.09 -2.41
N TYR A 98 -8.90 14.81 -2.05
CA TYR A 98 -8.73 15.41 -0.73
C TYR A 98 -9.89 16.31 -0.27
N LYS A 99 -10.57 17.03 -1.17
CA LYS A 99 -11.75 17.85 -0.80
C LYS A 99 -12.93 17.01 -0.31
N TRP A 100 -13.20 15.90 -0.99
CA TRP A 100 -14.26 14.96 -0.59
C TRP A 100 -13.85 14.19 0.67
N LEU A 101 -12.59 13.76 0.76
CA LEU A 101 -12.05 13.12 1.97
C LEU A 101 -12.14 14.03 3.20
N ALA A 102 -12.02 15.36 3.05
CA ALA A 102 -12.22 16.30 4.15
C ALA A 102 -13.64 16.22 4.75
N LYS A 103 -14.65 15.90 3.93
CA LYS A 103 -16.02 15.67 4.40
C LYS A 103 -16.13 14.32 5.12
N GLU A 104 -15.59 13.26 4.52
CA GLU A 104 -15.59 11.91 5.11
C GLU A 104 -14.89 11.87 6.47
N ILE A 105 -13.76 12.58 6.63
CA ILE A 105 -13.04 12.70 7.91
C ILE A 105 -13.93 13.34 8.99
N LYS A 106 -14.68 14.40 8.63
CA LYS A 106 -15.64 15.03 9.57
C LYS A 106 -16.78 14.09 9.96
N GLU A 107 -17.10 13.13 9.10
CA GLU A 107 -18.10 12.08 9.35
C GLU A 107 -17.51 10.85 10.06
N GLY A 108 -16.23 10.90 10.45
CA GLY A 108 -15.56 9.89 11.27
C GLY A 108 -14.60 8.97 10.51
N ALA A 109 -14.40 9.15 9.20
CA ALA A 109 -13.44 8.34 8.46
C ALA A 109 -11.98 8.64 8.86
N ALA A 110 -11.13 7.62 8.83
CA ALA A 110 -9.69 7.79 8.95
C ALA A 110 -9.03 7.69 7.57
N VAL A 111 -7.95 8.43 7.34
CA VAL A 111 -7.24 8.45 6.05
C VAL A 111 -5.75 8.24 6.29
N TYR A 112 -5.16 7.29 5.58
CA TYR A 112 -3.74 6.97 5.67
C TYR A 112 -3.10 6.94 4.28
N TYR A 113 -1.87 7.46 4.21
CA TYR A 113 -0.98 7.22 3.09
C TYR A 113 -0.15 5.98 3.43
N MET A 114 -0.22 4.94 2.60
CA MET A 114 0.54 3.72 2.77
C MET A 114 1.37 3.48 1.52
N THR A 115 2.69 3.35 1.66
CA THR A 115 3.59 3.21 0.51
C THR A 115 4.79 2.33 0.84
N ASN A 116 5.30 1.65 -0.18
CA ASN A 116 6.56 0.93 -0.11
C ASN A 116 7.69 1.87 -0.53
N LEU A 117 8.43 2.42 0.44
CA LEU A 117 9.56 3.32 0.14
C LEU A 117 10.87 2.56 -0.13
N HIS A 118 10.99 1.34 0.38
CA HIS A 118 12.15 0.47 0.13
C HIS A 118 11.66 -0.90 -0.32
N MET A 119 12.05 -1.29 -1.54
CA MET A 119 11.86 -2.64 -2.07
C MET A 119 13.19 -3.10 -2.67
N ASP A 120 13.82 -4.04 -1.97
CA ASP A 120 14.92 -4.82 -2.50
C ASP A 120 14.49 -6.29 -2.60
N ALA A 121 15.28 -7.12 -3.28
CA ALA A 121 14.98 -8.54 -3.49
C ALA A 121 14.67 -9.31 -2.19
N ASN A 122 15.09 -8.81 -1.02
CA ASN A 122 14.94 -9.44 0.28
C ASN A 122 14.19 -8.62 1.32
N VAL A 123 13.85 -7.37 1.02
CA VAL A 123 13.31 -6.43 2.01
C VAL A 123 12.16 -5.66 1.39
N SER A 124 11.07 -5.58 2.14
CA SER A 124 9.95 -4.70 1.84
C SER A 124 9.65 -3.88 3.08
N ASP A 125 9.66 -2.56 2.93
CA ASP A 125 9.28 -1.66 4.01
C ASP A 125 8.00 -0.92 3.64
N ILE A 126 7.00 -1.04 4.50
CA ILE A 126 5.75 -0.30 4.37
C ILE A 126 5.75 0.86 5.34
N TYR A 127 5.66 2.06 4.80
CA TYR A 127 5.46 3.26 5.59
C TYR A 127 3.97 3.61 5.64
N ILE A 128 3.50 3.96 6.83
CA ILE A 128 2.12 4.37 7.09
C ILE A 128 2.15 5.77 7.70
N PHE A 129 1.48 6.70 7.03
CA PHE A 129 1.35 8.08 7.44
C PHE A 129 -0.13 8.41 7.63
N PRO A 130 -0.57 8.80 8.84
CA PRO A 130 -1.88 9.40 9.00
C PRO A 130 -1.98 10.71 8.20
N ILE A 131 -3.12 10.94 7.59
CA ILE A 131 -3.41 12.15 6.82
C ILE A 131 -4.53 12.91 7.51
N THR A 132 -4.29 14.20 7.74
CA THR A 132 -5.34 15.16 8.06
C THR A 132 -5.59 16.08 6.88
N ILE A 133 -6.81 16.60 6.77
CA ILE A 133 -7.13 17.60 5.76
C ILE A 133 -7.72 18.80 6.46
N LYS A 134 -6.98 19.91 6.46
CA LYS A 134 -7.43 21.17 7.04
C LYS A 134 -8.18 21.98 5.98
N THR A 135 -9.40 22.36 6.28
CA THR A 135 -10.18 23.30 5.48
C THR A 135 -10.04 24.70 6.05
N GLY A 136 -9.51 25.64 5.26
CA GLY A 136 -9.38 27.06 5.61
C GLY A 136 -9.97 27.99 4.55
N MET A 137 -9.76 29.30 4.74
CA MET A 137 -10.30 30.35 3.86
C MET A 137 -9.85 30.20 2.39
N PHE A 138 -8.67 29.63 2.16
CA PHE A 138 -8.09 29.41 0.82
C PHE A 138 -8.34 28.00 0.26
N GLY A 139 -9.19 27.20 0.91
CA GLY A 139 -9.54 25.85 0.49
C GLY A 139 -9.06 24.75 1.45
N ALA A 140 -9.14 23.50 1.00
CA ALA A 140 -8.65 22.34 1.73
C ALA A 140 -7.14 22.14 1.45
N LYS A 141 -6.39 21.72 2.46
CA LYS A 141 -4.98 21.36 2.35
C LYS A 141 -4.74 20.03 3.07
N LYS A 142 -4.06 19.11 2.39
CA LYS A 142 -3.59 17.86 2.96
C LYS A 142 -2.38 18.12 3.85
N GLU A 143 -2.37 17.56 5.05
CA GLU A 143 -1.25 17.58 5.98
C GLU A 143 -0.97 16.16 6.46
N TYR A 144 0.28 15.73 6.33
CA TYR A 144 0.75 14.49 6.91
C TYR A 144 0.98 14.70 8.40
N ALA A 145 0.68 13.68 9.20
CA ALA A 145 1.05 13.69 10.61
C ALA A 145 2.57 13.82 10.76
N THR A 146 3.02 14.39 11.89
CA THR A 146 4.45 14.51 12.23
C THR A 146 5.05 13.17 12.69
N LYS A 147 4.22 12.15 12.88
CA LYS A 147 4.61 10.81 13.28
C LYS A 147 4.09 9.80 12.27
N SER A 148 4.96 8.87 11.90
CA SER A 148 4.66 7.77 11.00
C SER A 148 5.23 6.47 11.54
N VAL A 149 4.85 5.35 10.95
CA VAL A 149 5.46 4.05 11.26
C VAL A 149 5.98 3.39 10.01
N ARG A 150 7.10 2.69 10.15
CA ARG A 150 7.70 1.82 9.14
C ARG A 150 7.60 0.38 9.63
N LEU A 151 6.88 -0.46 8.90
CA LEU A 151 6.84 -1.90 9.12
C LEU A 151 7.88 -2.54 8.22
N LYS A 152 8.79 -3.31 8.82
CA LYS A 152 9.89 -3.96 8.13
C LYS A 152 9.56 -5.42 7.86
N PHE A 153 9.70 -5.83 6.61
CA PHE A 153 9.49 -7.21 6.19
C PHE A 153 10.75 -7.74 5.51
N PHE A 154 11.12 -8.97 5.85
CA PHE A 154 12.21 -9.69 5.19
C PHE A 154 11.66 -10.89 4.44
N TYR A 155 12.15 -11.10 3.23
CA TYR A 155 11.78 -12.25 2.43
C TYR A 155 12.51 -13.49 2.94
N ASN A 156 11.75 -14.47 3.41
CA ASN A 156 12.23 -15.82 3.64
C ASN A 156 12.05 -16.62 2.35
N TYR A 157 13.09 -17.36 1.95
CA TYR A 157 13.07 -18.18 0.73
C TYR A 157 12.48 -19.57 0.95
N ASP A 158 12.39 -20.05 2.20
CA ASP A 158 11.87 -21.39 2.52
C ASP A 158 11.06 -21.39 3.85
N PRO A 159 9.70 -21.37 3.78
CA PRO A 159 8.90 -21.20 2.58
C PRO A 159 9.01 -19.77 2.02
N PRO A 160 8.84 -19.56 0.70
CA PRO A 160 8.89 -18.26 0.05
C PRO A 160 7.77 -17.32 0.55
N LYS A 161 8.09 -16.40 1.46
CA LYS A 161 7.16 -15.41 2.02
C LYS A 161 7.87 -14.23 2.66
N PHE A 162 7.22 -13.07 2.71
CA PHE A 162 7.66 -11.99 3.59
C PHE A 162 7.29 -12.30 5.05
N GLU A 163 8.24 -12.06 5.94
CA GLU A 163 8.08 -12.17 7.38
C GLU A 163 8.26 -10.79 8.01
N TYR A 164 7.27 -10.38 8.79
CA TYR A 164 7.36 -9.17 9.61
C TYR A 164 8.51 -9.29 10.61
N LYS A 165 9.39 -8.28 10.66
CA LYS A 165 10.56 -8.23 11.55
C LYS A 165 10.46 -7.14 12.61
N GLY A 166 9.54 -6.20 12.48
CA GLY A 166 9.31 -5.18 13.49
C GLY A 166 8.78 -3.87 12.93
N LEU A 167 8.40 -3.00 13.84
CA LEU A 167 7.92 -1.66 13.58
C LEU A 167 8.93 -0.63 14.09
N GLU A 168 9.10 0.43 13.34
CA GLU A 168 9.89 1.60 13.71
C GLU A 168 9.00 2.84 13.64
N VAL A 169 9.00 3.65 14.70
CA VAL A 169 8.37 4.98 14.71
C VAL A 169 9.32 5.96 14.02
N VAL A 170 8.79 6.74 13.08
CA VAL A 170 9.54 7.71 12.30
C VAL A 170 8.90 9.09 12.45
N ASP A 171 9.64 10.00 13.08
CA ASP A 171 9.27 11.41 13.20
C ASP A 171 9.64 12.17 11.90
N LEU A 172 8.75 13.06 11.44
CA LEU A 172 8.84 13.80 10.18
C LEU A 172 9.11 15.31 10.37
#